data_AF-A0A6J4JCB3-F1
#
_entry.id   AF-A0A6J4JCB3-F1
#
_cell.length_a   1.000
_cell.length_b   1.000
_cell.length_c   1.000
_cell.angle_alpha   90.00
_cell.angle_beta   90.00
_cell.angle_gamma   90.00
#
_symmetry.space_group_name_H-M   'P 1'
#
loop_
_entity.id
_entity.type
_entity.pdbx_description
1 polymer ?
#
loop_
_entity_poly.entity_id
_entity_poly.type
_entity_poly.pdbx_seq_one_letter_code
_entity_poly.pdbx_strand_id
1 'polypeptide(L)' 'MGSLSSPPVYRCFVGVDIAAASFTAIWSTDGTMLPRAVTFAQTPTGFAAFHQQLQTTGVTPAQTL' A
#
# COMPACT_ATOMS: atom_id res chain seq x y z
N MET A 1 -22.54 20.53 -19.18
CA MET A 1 -21.68 20.87 -18.03
C MET A 1 -21.06 19.58 -17.53
N GLY A 2 -19.77 19.34 -17.80
CA GLY A 2 -19.06 18.17 -17.28
C GLY A 2 -18.72 18.37 -15.81
N SER A 3 -18.98 17.35 -14.98
CA SER A 3 -18.58 17.34 -13.58
C SER A 3 -17.04 17.28 -13.50
N LEU A 4 -16.41 18.29 -12.90
CA LEU A 4 -15.00 18.23 -12.54
C LEU A 4 -14.91 17.36 -11.28
N SER A 5 -14.55 16.09 -11.46
CA SER A 5 -14.24 15.20 -10.34
C SER A 5 -13.08 15.81 -9.53
N SER A 6 -13.28 16.02 -8.23
CA SER A 6 -12.19 16.41 -7.34
C SER A 6 -11.03 15.42 -7.44
N PRO A 7 -9.77 15.87 -7.38
CA PRO A 7 -8.63 14.97 -7.44
C PRO A 7 -8.69 13.97 -6.26
N PRO A 8 -8.25 12.72 -6.48
CA PRO A 8 -8.23 11.72 -5.44
C PRO A 8 -7.37 12.19 -4.26
N VAL A 9 -7.91 12.04 -3.04
CA VAL A 9 -7.16 12.30 -1.81
C VAL A 9 -6.45 11.01 -1.43
N TYR A 10 -5.14 10.96 -1.72
CA TYR A 10 -4.29 9.84 -1.31
C TYR A 10 -4.03 9.89 0.19
N ARG A 11 -4.25 8.76 0.87
CA ARG A 11 -4.17 8.67 2.34
C ARG A 11 -3.22 7.58 2.84
N CYS A 12 -2.63 6.80 1.94
CA CYS A 12 -1.66 5.77 2.27
C CYS A 12 -0.60 5.71 1.18
N PHE A 13 0.66 5.85 1.60
CA PHE A 13 1.82 5.85 0.72
C PHE A 13 2.60 4.56 0.94
N VAL A 14 2.92 3.88 -0.15
CA VAL A 14 3.58 2.56 -0.11
C VAL A 14 4.88 2.64 -0.90
N GLY A 15 6.00 2.29 -0.25
CA GLY A 15 7.27 2.03 -0.92
C GLY A 15 7.47 0.52 -1.07
N VAL A 16 7.86 0.07 -2.26
CA VAL A 16 8.10 -1.35 -2.55
C VAL A 16 9.45 -1.53 -3.23
N ASP A 17 10.29 -2.39 -2.64
CA ASP A 17 11.53 -2.89 -3.22
C ASP A 17 11.30 -4.32 -3.76
N ILE A 18 11.68 -4.56 -5.01
CA ILE A 18 11.37 -5.81 -5.74
C ILE A 18 12.66 -6.60 -5.99
N ALA A 19 12.69 -7.83 -5.47
CA ALA A 19 13.74 -8.81 -5.77
C ALA A 19 13.23 -9.89 -6.75
N ALA A 20 14.01 -10.93 -7.02
CA ALA A 20 13.65 -11.95 -8.01
C ALA A 20 12.43 -12.81 -7.62
N ALA A 21 12.26 -13.12 -6.33
CA ALA A 21 11.20 -14.00 -5.83
C ALA A 21 10.45 -13.43 -4.62
N SER A 22 10.76 -12.18 -4.25
CA SER A 22 10.21 -11.52 -3.08
C SER A 22 10.10 -10.02 -3.32
N PHE A 23 9.37 -9.36 -2.44
CA PHE A 23 9.34 -7.91 -2.38
C PHE A 23 9.30 -7.46 -0.93
N THR A 24 9.86 -6.30 -0.65
CA THR A 24 9.84 -5.69 0.67
C THR A 24 9.04 -4.40 0.60
N ALA A 25 8.03 -4.26 1.45
CA ALA A 25 7.14 -3.12 1.45
C ALA A 25 7.18 -2.37 2.79
N ILE A 26 6.96 -1.05 2.70
CA ILE A 26 6.79 -0.15 3.83
C ILE A 26 5.65 0.82 3.51
N TRP A 27 4.83 1.19 4.50
CA TRP A 27 3.67 2.06 4.28
C TRP A 27 3.43 3.05 5.43
N SER A 28 2.86 4.21 5.13
CA SER A 28 2.44 5.22 6.13
C SER A 28 1.18 5.94 5.68
N THR A 29 0.32 6.30 6.63
CA THR A 29 -0.95 7.01 6.39
C THR A 29 -0.84 8.53 6.59
N ASP A 30 0.07 9.01 7.45
CA ASP A 30 0.07 10.41 7.90
C ASP A 30 1.49 11.01 8.03
N GLY A 31 2.49 10.41 7.37
CA GLY A 31 3.88 10.88 7.42
C GLY A 31 4.58 10.65 8.76
N THR A 32 3.87 10.15 9.78
CA THR A 32 4.44 9.67 11.04
C THR A 32 5.01 8.25 10.90
N MET A 33 5.99 7.98 11.77
CA MET A 33 6.90 6.83 11.85
C MET A 33 6.55 5.64 10.96
N LEU A 34 7.42 5.40 9.98
CA LEU A 34 7.29 4.24 9.09
C LEU A 34 7.46 2.95 9.92
N PRO A 35 6.52 1.99 9.84
CA PRO A 35 6.68 0.68 10.45
C PRO A 35 7.88 -0.04 9.85
N ARG A 36 8.40 -1.05 10.56
CA ARG A 36 9.45 -1.93 10.05
C ARG A 36 9.04 -2.49 8.69
N ALA A 37 9.94 -2.42 7.71
CA ALA A 37 9.70 -3.00 6.39
C ALA A 37 9.39 -4.50 6.48
N VAL A 38 8.41 -4.96 5.69
CA VAL A 38 7.92 -6.34 5.69
C VAL A 38 8.19 -6.97 4.33
N THR A 39 8.81 -8.15 4.33
CA THR A 39 9.11 -8.91 3.10
C THR A 39 8.07 -9.98 2.85
N PHE A 40 7.62 -10.08 1.61
CA PHE A 40 6.65 -11.06 1.12
C PHE A 40 7.23 -11.83 -0.07
N ALA A 41 6.71 -13.02 -0.34
CA ALA A 41 7.03 -13.77 -1.55
C ALA A 41 6.28 -13.20 -2.76
N GLN A 42 6.86 -13.25 -3.96
CA GLN A 42 6.17 -12.96 -5.22
C GLN A 42 5.30 -14.14 -5.65
N THR A 43 4.31 -14.44 -4.83
CA THR A 43 3.30 -15.46 -5.07
C THR A 43 1.92 -14.87 -4.78
N PRO A 44 0.83 -15.46 -5.30
CA PRO A 44 -0.52 -14.99 -4.99
C PRO A 44 -0.79 -14.91 -3.48
N THR A 45 -0.29 -15.87 -2.70
CA THR A 45 -0.39 -15.88 -1.23
C THR A 45 0.39 -14.73 -0.61
N GLY A 46 1.60 -14.41 -1.12
CA GLY A 46 2.38 -13.28 -0.62
C GLY A 46 1.71 -11.92 -0.89
N PHE A 47 1.09 -11.76 -2.06
CA PHE A 47 0.28 -10.57 -2.36
C PHE A 47 -0.98 -10.49 -1.48
N ALA A 48 -1.67 -11.62 -1.24
CA ALA A 48 -2.82 -11.64 -0.35
C ALA A 48 -2.45 -11.25 1.09
N ALA A 49 -1.32 -11.74 1.59
CA ALA A 49 -0.79 -11.35 2.91
C ALA A 49 -0.43 -9.86 2.95
N PHE A 50 0.16 -9.32 1.88
CA PHE A 50 0.44 -7.89 1.77
C PHE A 50 -0.85 -7.04 1.77
N HIS A 51 -1.88 -7.44 1.03
CA HIS A 51 -3.18 -6.77 1.04
C HIS A 51 -3.82 -6.79 2.42
N GLN A 52 -3.77 -7.92 3.14
CA GLN A 52 -4.26 -8.01 4.52
C GLN A 52 -3.53 -7.05 5.45
N GLN A 53 -2.21 -6.88 5.29
CA GLN A 53 -1.44 -5.90 6.06
C GLN A 53 -1.88 -4.46 5.75
N LEU A 54 -2.05 -4.11 4.47
CA LEU A 54 -2.55 -2.78 4.10
C LEU A 54 -3.95 -2.49 4.65
N GLN A 55 -4.83 -3.49 4.73
CA GLN A 55 -6.16 -3.32 5.32
C GLN A 55 -6.12 -2.92 6.80
N THR A 56 -5.05 -3.28 7.55
CA THR A 56 -4.91 -2.87 8.95
C THR A 56 -4.74 -1.35 9.12
N THR A 57 -4.39 -0.63 8.05
CA THR A 57 -4.28 0.85 8.07
C THR A 57 -5.63 1.56 8.12
N GLY A 58 -6.74 0.84 7.86
CA GLY A 58 -8.08 1.44 7.75
C GLY A 58 -8.29 2.26 6.46
N VAL A 59 -7.28 2.37 5.60
CA VAL A 59 -7.38 3.02 4.29
C VAL A 59 -7.88 2.01 3.27
N THR A 60 -8.94 2.38 2.54
CA THR A 60 -9.50 1.50 1.51
C THR A 60 -8.59 1.45 0.28
N PRO A 61 -8.58 0.36 -0.51
CA PRO A 61 -7.76 0.28 -1.72
C PRO A 61 -8.01 1.42 -2.74
N ALA A 62 -9.22 2.00 -2.75
CA ALA A 62 -9.55 3.13 -3.62
C ALA A 62 -8.87 4.46 -3.20
N GLN A 63 -8.19 4.48 -2.04
CA GLN A 63 -7.47 5.63 -1.48
C GLN A 63 -5.96 5.40 -1.38
N THR A 64 -5.51 4.23 -1.82
CA THR A 64 -4.12 3.92 -2.16
C THR A 64 -3.94 4.22 -3.65
N LEU A 65 -2.77 4.74 -4.05
CA LEU A 65 -2.38 5.18 -5.41
C LEU A 65 -3.27 4.78 -6.61
#